data_AF-A0A8S4R0D0-F1
#
_entry.id   AF-A0A8S4R0D0-F1
#
_cell.length_a   1.000
_cell.length_b   1.000
_cell.length_c   1.000
_cell.angle_alpha   90.00
_cell.angle_beta   90.00
_cell.angle_gamma   90.00
#
_symmetry.space_group_name_H-M   'P 1'
#
loop_
_entity.id
_entity.type
_entity.pdbx_description
1 polymer ?
#
loop_
_entity_poly.entity_id
_entity_poly.type
_entity_poly.pdbx_seq_one_letter_code
_entity_poly.pdbx_strand_id
1 'polypeptide(L)'
;MQAVSSMPNVFRYGINKLIPALSELVDRGLKSILIFGIVESLPKDATGSSADSVENPVIKALPKLKAKFPGLTIACDVCLCPYTSHGHCGVLGETGAIDHAPSVKRIAEVALAYAKAGADIVAPSDMMDNRIKAIKDALVANKLQNRVRTSFILDSRINLNNKTLQMFFTCRTRHLVAANETLSTRI
;
A
#
# COMPACT_ATOMS: atom_id res chain seq x y z
N MET A 1 16.94 7.64 -2.13
CA MET A 1 16.43 8.14 -0.84
C MET A 1 16.14 9.59 -1.09
N GLN A 2 14.90 10.00 -0.95
CA GLN A 2 14.44 11.35 -1.22
C GLN A 2 13.65 11.81 0.00
N ALA A 3 14.01 12.97 0.56
CA ALA A 3 13.31 13.53 1.71
C ALA A 3 11.91 14.03 1.29
N VAL A 4 10.95 13.91 2.21
CA VAL A 4 9.62 14.49 2.06
C VAL A 4 9.61 15.83 2.78
N SER A 5 9.53 16.94 2.05
CA SER A 5 9.63 18.30 2.63
C SER A 5 8.55 18.59 3.67
N SER A 6 7.34 18.07 3.49
CA SER A 6 6.22 18.24 4.41
C SER A 6 6.26 17.35 5.64
N MET A 7 7.19 16.39 5.69
CA MET A 7 7.30 15.40 6.76
C MET A 7 8.76 15.22 7.16
N PRO A 8 9.25 16.02 8.13
CA PRO A 8 10.60 15.87 8.66
C PRO A 8 10.87 14.42 9.09
N ASN A 9 12.06 13.91 8.80
CA ASN A 9 12.51 12.54 9.08
C ASN A 9 11.78 11.42 8.30
N VAL A 10 10.97 11.75 7.30
CA VAL A 10 10.35 10.77 6.40
C VAL A 10 11.02 10.80 5.03
N PHE A 11 11.35 9.61 4.54
CA PHE A 11 12.07 9.43 3.28
C PHE A 11 11.38 8.43 2.37
N ARG A 12 11.45 8.70 1.06
CA ARG A 12 11.12 7.74 0.01
C ARG A 12 12.33 6.87 -0.29
N TYR A 13 12.15 5.57 -0.18
CA TYR A 13 13.20 4.59 -0.44
C TYR A 13 12.97 3.92 -1.79
N GLY A 14 14.02 3.88 -2.60
CA GLY A 14 14.08 2.94 -3.72
C GLY A 14 14.36 1.53 -3.20
N ILE A 15 13.96 0.51 -3.95
CA ILE A 15 14.03 -0.90 -3.56
C ILE A 15 15.41 -1.29 -3.00
N ASN A 16 16.48 -0.88 -3.65
CA ASN A 16 17.85 -1.22 -3.25
C ASN A 16 18.27 -0.59 -1.90
N LYS A 17 17.72 0.58 -1.55
CA LYS A 17 18.02 1.27 -0.29
C LYS A 17 17.04 0.92 0.84
N LEU A 18 15.86 0.38 0.49
CA LEU A 18 14.84 -0.02 1.46
C LEU A 18 15.30 -1.20 2.32
N ILE A 19 15.93 -2.21 1.71
CA ILE A 19 16.33 -3.44 2.42
C ILE A 19 17.34 -3.17 3.54
N PRO A 20 18.45 -2.42 3.33
CA PRO A 20 19.37 -2.10 4.42
C PRO A 20 18.70 -1.30 5.54
N ALA A 21 17.86 -0.31 5.19
CA ALA A 21 17.15 0.50 6.16
C ALA A 21 16.19 -0.32 7.04
N LEU A 22 15.50 -1.32 6.44
CA LEU A 22 14.64 -2.22 7.19
C LEU A 22 15.42 -3.22 8.05
N SER A 23 16.63 -3.62 7.64
CA SER A 23 17.43 -4.59 8.40
C SER A 23 17.68 -4.11 9.83
N GLU A 24 18.14 -2.87 9.98
CA GLU A 24 18.40 -2.27 11.29
C GLU A 24 17.12 -2.21 12.15
N LEU A 25 15.98 -1.88 11.54
CA LEU A 25 14.70 -1.81 12.26
C LEU A 25 14.19 -3.18 12.68
N VAL A 26 14.36 -4.20 11.82
CA VAL A 26 13.99 -5.59 12.12
C VAL A 26 14.86 -6.14 13.24
N ASP A 27 16.17 -5.85 13.23
CA ASP A 27 17.09 -6.23 14.31
C ASP A 27 16.71 -5.56 15.64
N ARG A 28 16.16 -4.34 15.58
CA ARG A 28 15.57 -3.63 16.74
C ARG A 28 14.17 -4.11 17.13
N GLY A 29 13.62 -5.11 16.44
CA GLY A 29 12.37 -5.79 16.82
C GLY A 29 11.13 -5.41 15.99
N LEU A 30 11.27 -4.67 14.89
CA LEU A 30 10.15 -4.35 14.00
C LEU A 30 9.47 -5.64 13.48
N LYS A 31 8.14 -5.74 13.64
CA LYS A 31 7.36 -6.95 13.29
C LYS A 31 6.48 -6.81 12.06
N SER A 32 6.13 -5.58 11.68
CA SER A 32 5.24 -5.32 10.56
C SER A 32 5.53 -4.00 9.85
N ILE A 33 5.27 -3.96 8.55
CA ILE A 33 5.35 -2.75 7.73
C ILE A 33 4.12 -2.61 6.85
N LEU A 34 3.77 -1.36 6.50
CA LEU A 34 2.80 -1.03 5.47
C LEU A 34 3.53 -0.31 4.32
N ILE A 35 3.46 -0.89 3.12
CA ILE A 35 4.10 -0.38 1.92
C ILE A 35 3.08 0.40 1.08
N PHE A 36 3.48 1.60 0.65
CA PHE A 36 2.76 2.37 -0.35
C PHE A 36 3.50 2.30 -1.71
N GLY A 37 2.79 2.38 -2.82
CA GLY A 37 3.44 2.46 -4.13
C GLY A 37 3.61 3.91 -4.55
N ILE A 38 4.85 4.34 -4.80
CA ILE A 38 5.09 5.61 -5.51
C ILE A 38 5.66 5.29 -6.89
N VAL A 39 4.95 5.73 -7.91
CA VAL A 39 5.39 5.63 -9.31
C VAL A 39 5.68 7.02 -9.86
N GLU A 40 6.96 7.33 -10.01
CA GLU A 40 7.42 8.55 -10.69
C GLU A 40 7.75 8.28 -12.16
N SER A 41 8.23 7.07 -12.48
CA SER A 41 8.71 6.69 -13.82
C SER A 41 7.73 5.86 -14.64
N LEU A 42 6.61 5.39 -14.04
CA LEU A 42 5.62 4.59 -14.78
C LEU A 42 4.50 5.48 -15.32
N PRO A 43 3.97 5.16 -16.51
CA PRO A 43 2.86 5.90 -17.08
C PRO A 43 1.63 5.79 -16.18
N LYS A 44 0.86 6.88 -16.15
CA LYS A 44 -0.44 6.94 -15.49
C LYS A 44 -1.52 7.01 -16.55
N ASP A 45 -2.56 6.19 -16.39
CA ASP A 45 -3.70 6.12 -17.31
C ASP A 45 -5.04 6.16 -16.56
N ALA A 46 -6.16 6.09 -17.27
CA ALA A 46 -7.49 6.19 -16.65
C ALA A 46 -7.87 5.00 -15.74
N THR A 47 -7.14 3.88 -15.82
CA THR A 47 -7.45 2.62 -15.12
C THR A 47 -6.40 2.21 -14.10
N GLY A 48 -5.28 2.93 -14.05
CA GLY A 48 -4.12 2.58 -13.24
C GLY A 48 -3.49 1.25 -13.66
N SER A 49 -3.24 1.01 -14.96
CA SER A 49 -2.62 -0.26 -15.41
C SER A 49 -1.26 -0.54 -14.77
N SER A 50 -0.53 0.51 -14.36
CA SER A 50 0.75 0.39 -13.64
C SER A 50 0.63 -0.18 -12.22
N ALA A 51 -0.58 -0.28 -11.66
CA ALA A 51 -0.80 -0.72 -10.28
C ALA A 51 -0.43 -2.20 -10.03
N ASP A 52 -0.65 -3.06 -11.01
CA ASP A 52 -0.36 -4.50 -10.97
C ASP A 52 0.69 -4.94 -12.00
N SER A 53 1.35 -3.98 -12.65
CA SER A 53 2.44 -4.25 -13.59
C SER A 53 3.64 -4.91 -12.89
N VAL A 54 4.34 -5.79 -13.61
CA VAL A 54 5.63 -6.36 -13.16
C VAL A 54 6.69 -5.30 -12.87
N GLU A 55 6.53 -4.11 -13.47
CA GLU A 55 7.41 -2.96 -13.26
C GLU A 55 7.08 -2.17 -12.00
N ASN A 56 5.94 -2.47 -11.35
CA ASN A 56 5.51 -1.79 -10.15
C ASN A 56 6.52 -1.99 -9.00
N PRO A 57 6.94 -0.92 -8.31
CA PRO A 57 7.93 -1.00 -7.26
C PRO A 57 7.50 -1.88 -6.08
N VAL A 58 6.20 -1.92 -5.74
CA VAL A 58 5.66 -2.78 -4.67
C VAL A 58 5.80 -4.25 -5.07
N ILE A 59 5.40 -4.61 -6.29
CA ILE A 59 5.51 -5.98 -6.82
C ILE A 59 6.97 -6.43 -6.89
N LYS A 60 7.89 -5.53 -7.30
CA LYS A 60 9.34 -5.83 -7.33
C LYS A 60 9.96 -5.94 -5.94
N ALA A 61 9.43 -5.23 -4.95
CA ALA A 61 9.96 -5.22 -3.58
C ALA A 61 9.52 -6.44 -2.78
N LEU A 62 8.26 -6.88 -2.94
CA LEU A 62 7.65 -7.92 -2.11
C LEU A 62 8.45 -9.23 -2.05
N PRO A 63 8.84 -9.87 -3.18
CA PRO A 63 9.61 -11.11 -3.13
C PRO A 63 10.97 -10.94 -2.43
N LYS A 64 11.63 -9.79 -2.65
CA LYS A 64 12.94 -9.49 -2.05
C LYS A 64 12.82 -9.29 -0.54
N LEU A 65 11.77 -8.60 -0.09
CA LEU A 65 11.50 -8.38 1.32
C LEU A 65 11.13 -9.67 2.03
N LYS A 66 10.27 -10.51 1.43
CA LYS A 66 9.92 -11.82 2.01
C LYS A 66 11.12 -12.77 2.07
N ALA A 67 12.00 -12.75 1.06
CA ALA A 67 13.21 -13.56 1.06
C ALA A 67 14.20 -13.13 2.16
N LYS A 68 14.34 -11.81 2.38
CA LYS A 68 15.28 -11.27 3.38
C LYS A 68 14.73 -11.30 4.80
N PHE A 69 13.44 -11.05 4.97
CA PHE A 69 12.76 -10.91 6.25
C PHE A 69 11.52 -11.82 6.34
N PRO A 70 11.69 -13.15 6.39
CA PRO A 70 10.55 -14.09 6.36
C PRO A 70 9.60 -13.91 7.54
N GLY A 71 10.09 -13.46 8.70
CA GLY A 71 9.30 -13.18 9.90
C GLY A 71 8.65 -11.79 9.94
N LEU A 72 8.92 -10.92 8.96
CA LEU A 72 8.29 -9.60 8.88
C LEU A 72 6.93 -9.72 8.19
N THR A 73 5.89 -9.17 8.84
CA THR A 73 4.55 -9.07 8.26
C THR A 73 4.50 -7.87 7.32
N ILE A 74 4.20 -8.12 6.05
CA ILE A 74 4.16 -7.06 5.03
C ILE A 74 2.71 -6.80 4.61
N ALA A 75 2.22 -5.62 4.95
CA ALA A 75 0.97 -5.08 4.44
C ALA A 75 1.23 -4.18 3.22
N CYS A 76 0.33 -4.21 2.24
CA CYS A 76 0.37 -3.34 1.07
C CYS A 76 -0.92 -2.55 0.94
N ASP A 77 -0.78 -1.24 0.74
CA ASP A 77 -1.89 -0.37 0.36
C ASP A 77 -2.40 -0.72 -1.03
N VAL A 78 -3.71 -0.94 -1.17
CA VAL A 78 -4.36 -1.21 -2.46
C VAL A 78 -5.21 -0.01 -2.84
N CYS A 79 -4.73 0.75 -3.82
CA CYS A 79 -5.42 1.94 -4.31
C CYS A 79 -4.97 2.30 -5.73
N LEU A 80 -5.84 2.97 -6.50
CA LEU A 80 -5.54 3.37 -7.88
C LEU A 80 -5.03 4.81 -8.00
N CYS A 81 -5.28 5.68 -7.03
CA CYS A 81 -4.95 7.09 -7.14
C CYS A 81 -3.45 7.43 -7.35
N PRO A 82 -2.45 6.63 -6.91
CA PRO A 82 -1.06 6.90 -7.34
C PRO A 82 -0.79 6.56 -8.81
N TYR A 83 -1.61 5.69 -9.42
CA TYR A 83 -1.41 5.13 -10.76
C TYR A 83 -2.33 5.74 -11.82
N THR A 84 -3.40 6.41 -11.43
CA THR A 84 -4.34 7.01 -12.38
C THR A 84 -3.90 8.39 -12.85
N SER A 85 -4.22 8.74 -14.10
CA SER A 85 -3.91 10.06 -14.69
C SER A 85 -4.67 11.20 -14.00
N HIS A 86 -5.90 10.93 -13.56
CA HIS A 86 -6.76 11.88 -12.86
C HIS A 86 -6.53 11.87 -11.33
N GLY A 87 -5.82 10.89 -10.78
CA GLY A 87 -5.51 10.83 -9.35
C GLY A 87 -6.70 10.50 -8.43
N HIS A 88 -7.77 9.92 -8.98
CA HIS A 88 -8.87 9.35 -8.20
C HIS A 88 -8.66 7.86 -7.96
N CYS A 89 -9.33 7.34 -6.95
CA CYS A 89 -9.07 6.01 -6.41
C CYS A 89 -9.87 4.90 -7.09
N GLY A 90 -10.70 5.27 -8.06
CA GLY A 90 -11.45 4.38 -8.94
C GLY A 90 -11.33 4.82 -10.40
N VAL A 91 -11.87 4.00 -11.29
CA VAL A 91 -12.06 4.30 -12.73
C VAL A 91 -13.18 5.32 -12.87
N LEU A 92 -12.99 6.34 -13.71
CA LEU A 92 -14.02 7.33 -14.00
C LEU A 92 -14.91 6.87 -15.16
N GLY A 93 -16.22 7.04 -15.01
CA GLY A 93 -17.20 6.89 -16.08
C GLY A 93 -17.26 8.14 -16.97
N GLU A 94 -18.15 8.10 -17.97
CA GLU A 94 -18.31 9.18 -18.97
C GLU A 94 -18.67 10.54 -18.36
N THR A 95 -19.36 10.53 -17.21
CA THR A 95 -19.75 11.74 -16.48
C THR A 95 -18.64 12.34 -15.62
N GLY A 96 -17.48 11.68 -15.55
CA GLY A 96 -16.38 12.04 -14.64
C GLY A 96 -16.60 11.60 -13.19
N ALA A 97 -17.73 10.97 -12.86
CA ALA A 97 -17.94 10.30 -11.58
C ALA A 97 -17.22 8.94 -11.55
N ILE A 98 -16.91 8.44 -10.35
CA ILE A 98 -16.32 7.11 -10.20
C ILE A 98 -17.36 6.06 -10.60
N ASP A 99 -17.00 5.21 -11.55
CA ASP A 99 -17.80 4.05 -11.91
C ASP A 99 -17.46 2.88 -10.97
N HIS A 100 -18.41 2.54 -10.11
CA HIS A 100 -18.21 1.60 -9.01
C HIS A 100 -17.84 0.19 -9.47
N ALA A 101 -18.55 -0.36 -10.47
CA ALA A 101 -18.35 -1.74 -10.89
C ALA A 101 -16.95 -2.01 -11.47
N PRO A 102 -16.44 -1.23 -12.45
CA PRO A 102 -15.07 -1.40 -12.94
C PRO A 102 -14.03 -1.02 -11.89
N SER A 103 -14.29 -0.04 -11.02
CA SER A 103 -13.37 0.33 -9.93
C SER A 103 -13.15 -0.82 -8.96
N VAL A 104 -14.23 -1.43 -8.46
CA VAL A 104 -14.17 -2.54 -7.51
C VAL A 104 -13.47 -3.75 -8.14
N LYS A 105 -13.77 -4.06 -9.40
CA LYS A 105 -13.10 -5.12 -10.15
C LYS A 105 -11.59 -4.85 -10.23
N ARG A 106 -11.20 -3.63 -10.62
CA ARG A 106 -9.81 -3.23 -10.78
C ARG A 106 -9.03 -3.29 -9.45
N ILE A 107 -9.64 -2.83 -8.36
CA ILE A 107 -9.05 -2.92 -7.01
C ILE A 107 -8.80 -4.38 -6.62
N ALA A 108 -9.74 -5.29 -6.93
CA ALA A 108 -9.57 -6.72 -6.64
C ALA A 108 -8.42 -7.35 -7.45
N GLU A 109 -8.23 -6.94 -8.71
CA GLU A 109 -7.10 -7.38 -9.56
C GLU A 109 -5.75 -6.95 -8.96
N VAL A 110 -5.63 -5.68 -8.52
CA VAL A 110 -4.41 -5.16 -7.89
C VAL A 110 -4.13 -5.87 -6.57
N ALA A 111 -5.14 -6.06 -5.72
CA ALA A 111 -4.98 -6.81 -4.48
C ALA A 111 -4.49 -8.24 -4.74
N LEU A 112 -5.04 -8.90 -5.76
CA LEU A 112 -4.62 -10.24 -6.15
C LEU A 112 -3.16 -10.27 -6.65
N ALA A 113 -2.73 -9.26 -7.40
CA ALA A 113 -1.34 -9.15 -7.86
C ALA A 113 -0.36 -9.02 -6.70
N TYR A 114 -0.67 -8.17 -5.70
CA TYR A 114 0.16 -8.05 -4.50
C TYR A 114 0.17 -9.33 -3.66
N ALA A 115 -0.99 -9.99 -3.53
CA ALA A 115 -1.08 -11.28 -2.85
C ALA A 115 -0.19 -12.35 -3.53
N LYS A 116 -0.21 -12.40 -4.87
CA LYS A 116 0.66 -13.30 -5.66
C LYS A 116 2.13 -12.96 -5.52
N ALA A 117 2.47 -11.67 -5.43
CA ALA A 117 3.84 -11.19 -5.22
C ALA A 117 4.38 -11.49 -3.80
N GLY A 118 3.51 -11.85 -2.85
CA GLY A 118 3.89 -12.29 -1.51
C GLY A 118 3.54 -11.33 -0.38
N ALA A 119 2.58 -10.43 -0.58
CA ALA A 119 2.01 -9.64 0.52
C ALA A 119 1.31 -10.55 1.54
N ASP A 120 1.50 -10.31 2.83
CA ASP A 120 0.80 -11.02 3.90
C ASP A 120 -0.58 -10.40 4.16
N ILE A 121 -0.68 -9.07 3.98
CA ILE A 121 -1.91 -8.30 4.16
C ILE A 121 -2.13 -7.38 2.96
N VAL A 122 -3.33 -7.41 2.38
CA VAL A 122 -3.79 -6.39 1.42
C VAL A 122 -4.75 -5.43 2.12
N ALA A 123 -4.44 -4.14 2.02
CA ALA A 123 -5.12 -3.06 2.73
C ALA A 123 -5.74 -2.05 1.75
N PRO A 124 -6.94 -2.31 1.21
CA PRO A 124 -7.68 -1.35 0.39
C PRO A 124 -7.99 -0.05 1.12
N SER A 125 -7.57 1.07 0.52
CA SER A 125 -7.81 2.45 0.99
C SER A 125 -8.70 3.26 0.04
N ASP A 126 -9.22 2.64 -1.02
CA ASP A 126 -10.04 3.26 -2.07
C ASP A 126 -11.45 3.70 -1.63
N MET A 127 -11.90 3.22 -0.47
CA MET A 127 -13.22 3.53 0.13
C MET A 127 -14.43 3.17 -0.74
N MET A 128 -14.29 2.30 -1.74
CA MET A 128 -15.43 1.87 -2.56
C MET A 128 -16.34 0.89 -1.80
N ASP A 129 -17.64 0.97 -2.04
CA ASP A 129 -18.56 -0.03 -1.51
C ASP A 129 -18.26 -1.41 -2.09
N ASN A 130 -18.44 -2.46 -1.26
CA ASN A 130 -18.23 -3.86 -1.63
C ASN A 130 -16.83 -4.28 -2.09
N ARG A 131 -15.81 -3.40 -2.09
CA ARG A 131 -14.44 -3.78 -2.49
C ARG A 131 -13.87 -4.96 -1.70
N ILE A 132 -14.16 -5.05 -0.41
CA ILE A 132 -13.68 -6.14 0.45
C ILE A 132 -14.22 -7.49 -0.03
N LYS A 133 -15.50 -7.54 -0.43
CA LYS A 133 -16.10 -8.75 -0.95
C LYS A 133 -15.39 -9.19 -2.23
N ALA A 134 -15.23 -8.27 -3.18
CA ALA A 134 -14.56 -8.55 -4.45
C ALA A 134 -13.11 -9.02 -4.27
N ILE A 135 -12.34 -8.39 -3.37
CA ILE A 135 -10.98 -8.82 -3.03
C ILE A 135 -10.99 -10.23 -2.44
N LYS A 136 -11.87 -10.51 -1.47
CA LYS A 136 -11.97 -11.83 -0.85
C LYS A 136 -12.36 -12.91 -1.86
N ASP A 137 -13.34 -12.64 -2.72
CA ASP A 137 -13.77 -13.56 -3.78
C ASP A 137 -12.59 -13.88 -4.72
N ALA A 138 -11.81 -12.87 -5.11
CA ALA A 138 -10.61 -13.05 -5.96
C ALA A 138 -9.52 -13.89 -5.27
N LEU A 139 -9.27 -13.65 -3.97
CA LEU A 139 -8.30 -14.43 -3.19
C LEU A 139 -8.74 -15.90 -3.04
N VAL A 140 -10.02 -16.15 -2.76
CA VAL A 140 -10.59 -17.50 -2.66
C VAL A 140 -10.49 -18.23 -3.99
N ALA A 141 -10.88 -17.59 -5.10
CA ALA A 141 -10.80 -18.16 -6.44
C ALA A 141 -9.36 -18.57 -6.83
N ASN A 142 -8.35 -17.89 -6.27
CA ASN A 142 -6.93 -18.18 -6.50
C ASN A 142 -6.27 -19.02 -5.39
N LYS A 143 -7.05 -19.58 -4.45
CA LYS A 143 -6.57 -20.40 -3.33
C LYS A 143 -5.60 -19.68 -2.38
N LEU A 144 -5.73 -18.36 -2.23
CA LEU A 144 -4.88 -17.51 -1.38
C LEU A 144 -5.54 -17.10 -0.06
N GLN A 145 -6.77 -17.53 0.20
CA GLN A 145 -7.58 -17.11 1.36
C GLN A 145 -6.96 -17.41 2.73
N ASN A 146 -6.14 -18.46 2.83
CA ASN A 146 -5.47 -18.84 4.08
C ASN A 146 -4.07 -18.22 4.22
N ARG A 147 -3.55 -17.63 3.14
CA ARG A 147 -2.20 -17.07 3.07
C ARG A 147 -2.20 -15.56 3.26
N VAL A 148 -3.19 -14.87 2.70
CA VAL A 148 -3.24 -13.40 2.67
C VAL A 148 -4.47 -12.92 3.42
N ARG A 149 -4.27 -11.99 4.34
CA ARG A 149 -5.34 -11.35 5.09
C ARG A 149 -5.80 -10.09 4.37
N THR A 150 -7.09 -9.81 4.42
CA THR A 150 -7.64 -8.53 3.96
C THR A 150 -7.94 -7.67 5.19
N SER A 151 -7.32 -6.49 5.25
CA SER A 151 -7.60 -5.47 6.29
C SER A 151 -8.21 -4.25 5.63
N PHE A 152 -9.07 -3.49 6.32
CA PHE A 152 -9.55 -2.20 5.80
C PHE A 152 -8.83 -1.08 6.52
N ILE A 153 -8.42 -0.06 5.77
CA ILE A 153 -7.98 1.21 6.34
C ILE A 153 -9.25 2.05 6.53
N LEU A 154 -9.49 2.51 7.77
CA LEU A 154 -10.56 3.46 8.04
C LEU A 154 -10.10 4.85 7.59
N ASP A 155 -10.74 5.41 6.56
CA ASP A 155 -10.66 6.84 6.27
C ASP A 155 -11.71 7.56 7.11
N SER A 156 -11.27 8.10 8.23
CA SER A 156 -12.09 8.97 9.05
C SER A 156 -11.42 10.33 9.08
N ARG A 157 -12.13 11.40 8.67
CA ARG A 157 -11.71 12.80 8.90
C ARG A 157 -11.77 13.12 10.39
N ILE A 158 -10.99 12.43 11.21
CA ILE A 158 -11.00 12.53 12.67
C ILE A 158 -9.88 13.47 13.13
N ASN A 159 -10.28 14.39 13.98
CA ASN A 159 -9.45 15.40 14.63
C ASN A 159 -8.34 14.74 15.47
N LEU A 160 -7.09 15.05 15.15
CA LEU A 160 -5.87 14.42 15.69
C LEU A 160 -5.50 15.01 17.05
N ASN A 161 -5.98 14.43 18.14
CA ASN A 161 -5.55 14.79 19.50
C ASN A 161 -5.09 13.61 20.37
N ASN A 162 -4.90 12.40 19.82
CA ASN A 162 -4.46 11.26 20.64
C ASN A 162 -3.23 10.53 20.05
N LYS A 163 -2.21 10.38 20.89
CA LYS A 163 -0.81 10.07 20.54
C LYS A 163 -0.50 8.58 20.33
N THR A 164 -1.50 7.71 20.19
CA THR A 164 -1.25 6.27 20.35
C THR A 164 -1.37 5.45 19.06
N LEU A 165 -1.69 6.06 17.92
CA LEU A 165 -1.69 5.33 16.64
C LEU A 165 -1.46 6.30 15.46
N GLN A 166 -0.21 6.73 15.25
CA GLN A 166 0.11 7.53 14.05
C GLN A 166 0.58 6.64 12.90
N MET A 167 -0.39 6.15 12.12
CA MET A 167 -0.23 5.99 10.66
C MET A 167 -1.62 5.92 10.02
N PHE A 168 -2.30 7.07 9.98
CA PHE A 168 -3.49 7.28 9.16
C PHE A 168 -3.13 8.28 8.06
N PHE A 169 -2.99 7.78 6.83
CA PHE A 169 -2.86 8.63 5.65
C PHE A 169 -4.21 8.73 4.98
N THR A 170 -4.77 9.94 4.96
CA THR A 170 -5.86 10.26 4.04
C THR A 170 -5.31 10.18 2.62
N CYS A 171 -6.12 9.65 1.71
CA CYS A 171 -5.75 9.36 0.34
C CYS A 171 -5.25 10.58 -0.49
N ARG A 172 -5.25 11.78 0.08
CA ARG A 172 -4.77 13.03 -0.54
C ARG A 172 -3.27 13.30 -0.36
N THR A 173 -2.58 12.68 0.59
CA THR A 173 -1.15 12.97 0.84
C THR A 173 -0.24 11.88 0.27
N ARG A 174 0.25 12.16 -0.95
CA ARG A 174 1.17 11.37 -1.79
C ARG A 174 2.52 11.00 -1.12
N HIS A 175 2.56 10.14 -0.10
CA HIS A 175 3.84 9.79 0.54
C HIS A 175 3.92 8.32 0.96
N LEU A 176 5.03 7.67 0.59
CA LEU A 176 5.53 6.43 1.14
C LEU A 176 6.13 6.78 2.51
N VAL A 177 5.57 6.23 3.58
CA VAL A 177 6.05 6.52 4.94
C VAL A 177 6.52 5.24 5.60
N ALA A 178 7.84 5.14 5.77
CA ALA A 178 8.42 4.37 6.87
C ALA A 178 8.63 5.36 8.01
N ALA A 179 7.84 5.25 9.09
CA ALA A 179 8.08 6.01 10.29
C ALA A 179 9.32 5.43 10.98
N ASN A 180 10.39 6.22 11.06
CA ASN A 180 11.51 5.90 11.94
C ASN A 180 11.11 6.37 13.35
N GLU A 181 10.43 5.50 14.11
CA GLU A 181 10.39 5.72 15.55
C GLU A 181 11.78 5.39 16.10
N THR A 182 12.52 6.44 16.41
CA THR A 182 13.44 6.39 17.54
C THR A 182 12.63 5.99 18.76
N LEU A 183 12.53 4.68 19.02
CA LEU A 183 12.25 4.13 20.34
C LEU A 183 13.27 4.75 21.30
N SER A 184 12.93 5.90 21.84
CA SER A 184 13.55 6.47 23.01
C SER A 184 13.25 5.50 24.12
N THR A 185 14.21 4.64 24.42
CA THR A 185 14.38 4.04 25.73
C THR A 185 14.29 5.16 26.76
N ARG A 186 13.14 5.31 27.39
CA ARG A 186 13.05 5.79 28.76
C ARG A 186 12.83 4.56 29.63
N ILE A 187 13.91 4.26 30.34
CA ILE A 187 14.09 3.52 31.60
C ILE A 187 12.77 3.10 32.26
#